data_AF-A0A7H2PTF7-F1
#
_entry.id   AF-A0A7H2PTF7-F1
#
_cell.length_a   1.000
_cell.length_b   1.000
_cell.length_c   1.000
_cell.angle_alpha   90.00
_cell.angle_beta   90.00
_cell.angle_gamma   90.00
#
_symmetry.space_group_name_H-M   'P 1'
#
loop_
_entity.id
_entity.type
_entity.pdbx_description
1 polymer ?
#
loop_
_entity_poly.entity_id
_entity_poly.type
_entity_poly.pdbx_seq_one_letter_code
_entity_poly.pdbx_strand_id
1 'polypeptide(L)'
;MWIVVAAKFWREIIIGFLAFLLVITLAVLNHKEGQLKEADQKCLAQIQKIEKKNLEALAVKQNQINKVSADYERVKAEQSTKVERITREVQKIVERPVYLNRCIDDDGVYQINSLIKAGNTS
;
A
#
# COMPACT_ATOMS: atom_id res chain seq x y z
N MET A 1 84.23 -17.98 19.44
CA MET A 1 83.45 -19.14 19.91
C MET A 1 82.00 -19.14 19.42
N TRP A 2 81.27 -18.02 19.46
CA TRP A 2 79.90 -17.89 18.94
C TRP A 2 79.71 -18.25 17.45
N ILE A 3 80.70 -17.91 16.60
CA ILE A 3 80.66 -18.18 15.15
C ILE A 3 80.63 -19.69 14.85
N VAL A 4 81.31 -20.50 15.68
CA VAL A 4 81.37 -21.97 15.52
C VAL A 4 80.03 -22.62 15.92
N VAL A 5 79.40 -22.08 16.97
CA VAL A 5 78.06 -22.51 17.42
C VAL A 5 76.99 -22.14 16.38
N ALA A 6 77.06 -20.91 15.85
CA ALA A 6 76.16 -20.43 14.81
C ALA A 6 76.29 -21.24 13.51
N ALA A 7 77.51 -21.62 13.09
CA ALA A 7 77.72 -22.47 11.92
C ALA A 7 77.21 -23.91 12.12
N LYS A 8 77.31 -24.45 13.34
CA LYS A 8 76.84 -25.81 13.67
C LYS A 8 75.32 -25.92 13.81
N PHE A 9 74.66 -24.87 14.31
CA PHE A 9 73.20 -24.84 14.56
C PHE A 9 72.43 -23.89 13.64
N TRP A 10 73.00 -23.50 12.50
CA TRP A 10 72.42 -22.51 11.58
C TRP A 10 70.98 -22.85 11.13
N ARG A 11 70.70 -24.14 10.97
CA ARG A 11 69.39 -24.66 10.55
C ARG A 11 68.29 -24.43 11.59
N GLU A 12 68.59 -24.65 12.87
CA GLU A 12 67.64 -24.43 13.97
C GLU A 12 67.42 -22.94 14.26
N ILE A 13 68.46 -22.12 14.07
CA ILE A 13 68.35 -20.66 14.17
C ILE A 13 67.38 -20.13 13.10
N ILE A 14 67.49 -20.61 11.85
CA ILE A 14 66.58 -20.23 10.76
C ILE A 14 65.14 -20.68 11.07
N ILE A 15 64.95 -21.91 11.54
CA ILE A 15 63.62 -22.43 11.88
C ILE A 15 63.00 -21.61 13.02
N GLY A 16 63.75 -21.29 14.07
CA GLY A 16 63.28 -20.45 15.17
C GLY A 16 62.89 -19.05 14.70
N PHE A 17 63.69 -18.45 13.81
CA PHE A 17 63.41 -17.12 13.26
C PHE A 17 62.17 -17.13 12.36
N LEU A 18 61.99 -18.17 11.53
CA LEU A 18 60.80 -18.35 10.71
C LEU A 18 59.55 -18.57 11.57
N ALA A 19 59.63 -19.40 12.61
CA ALA A 19 58.54 -19.63 13.54
C ALA A 19 58.13 -18.34 14.26
N PHE A 20 59.11 -17.53 14.68
CA PHE A 20 58.87 -16.23 15.30
C PHE A 20 58.18 -15.24 14.33
N LEU A 21 58.65 -15.16 13.09
CA LEU A 21 58.00 -14.37 12.04
C LEU A 21 56.56 -14.81 11.80
N LEU A 22 56.31 -16.12 11.79
CA LEU A 22 54.98 -16.70 11.59
C LEU A 22 54.02 -16.34 12.74
N VAL A 23 54.49 -16.35 13.98
CA VAL A 23 53.69 -15.91 15.13
C VAL A 23 53.32 -14.43 15.02
N ILE A 24 54.25 -13.58 14.59
CA ILE A 24 53.99 -12.15 14.39
C ILE A 24 52.92 -11.93 13.31
N THR A 25 53.02 -12.61 12.17
CA THR A 25 52.05 -12.44 11.08
C THR A 25 50.65 -12.90 11.49
N LEU A 26 50.54 -14.02 12.21
CA LEU A 26 49.26 -14.50 12.76
C LEU A 26 48.68 -13.52 13.79
N ALA A 27 49.51 -12.93 14.65
CA ALA A 27 49.05 -11.94 15.63
C ALA A 27 48.50 -10.68 14.95
N VAL A 28 49.17 -10.19 13.91
CA VAL A 28 48.72 -9.04 13.12
C VAL A 28 47.40 -9.36 12.39
N LEU A 29 47.29 -10.55 11.79
CA LEU A 29 46.08 -10.98 11.10
C LEU A 29 44.88 -11.04 12.04
N ASN A 30 45.03 -11.71 13.19
CA ASN A 30 43.98 -11.82 14.20
C ASN A 30 43.54 -10.46 14.74
N HIS A 31 44.48 -9.53 14.93
CA HIS A 31 44.16 -8.18 15.40
C HIS A 31 43.31 -7.42 14.37
N LYS A 32 43.66 -7.51 13.07
CA LYS A 32 42.90 -6.88 11.99
C LYS A 32 41.53 -7.51 11.81
N GLU A 33 41.43 -8.84 11.88
CA GLU A 33 40.15 -9.54 11.84
C GLU A 33 39.24 -9.15 13.00
N GLY A 34 39.79 -8.98 14.22
CA GLY A 34 39.05 -8.52 15.38
C GLY A 34 38.44 -7.13 15.17
N GLN A 35 39.23 -6.18 14.66
CA GLN A 35 38.72 -4.83 14.33
C GLN A 35 37.64 -4.87 13.25
N LEU A 36 37.80 -5.72 12.23
CA LEU A 36 36.84 -5.84 11.15
C LEU A 36 35.50 -6.41 11.65
N LYS A 37 35.55 -7.47 12.47
CA LYS A 37 34.36 -8.06 13.09
C LYS A 37 33.63 -7.07 14.00
N GLU A 38 34.36 -6.26 14.76
CA GLU A 38 33.75 -5.24 15.62
C GLU A 38 33.07 -4.13 14.78
N ALA A 39 33.71 -3.70 13.69
CA ALA A 39 33.13 -2.73 12.77
C ALA A 39 31.88 -3.27 12.07
N ASP A 40 31.92 -4.51 11.58
CA ASP A 40 30.78 -5.18 10.94
C ASP A 40 29.62 -5.34 11.93
N GLN A 41 29.91 -5.76 13.17
CA GLN A 41 28.88 -5.92 14.19
C GLN A 41 28.20 -4.59 14.53
N LYS A 42 28.96 -3.48 14.60
CA LYS A 42 28.40 -2.13 14.78
C LYS A 42 27.53 -1.70 13.60
N CYS A 43 27.98 -1.97 12.37
CA CYS A 43 27.23 -1.67 11.15
C CYS A 43 25.90 -2.46 11.11
N LEU A 44 25.95 -3.77 11.33
CA LEU A 44 24.77 -4.63 11.36
C LEU A 44 23.77 -4.21 12.45
N ALA A 45 24.26 -3.87 13.64
CA ALA A 45 23.40 -3.37 14.73
C ALA A 45 22.70 -2.06 14.35
N GLN A 46 23.39 -1.15 13.65
CA GLN A 46 22.79 0.09 13.16
C GLN A 46 21.74 -0.17 12.07
N ILE A 47 22.03 -1.04 11.10
CA ILE A 47 21.09 -1.42 10.04
C ILE A 47 19.82 -2.01 10.66
N GLN A 48 19.94 -2.97 11.57
CA GLN A 48 18.79 -3.57 12.25
C GLN A 48 17.97 -2.54 13.03
N LYS A 49 18.64 -1.55 13.66
CA LYS A 49 17.94 -0.47 14.38
C LYS A 49 17.17 0.45 13.43
N ILE A 50 17.73 0.75 12.27
CA ILE A 50 17.06 1.56 11.23
C ILE A 50 15.88 0.78 10.64
N GLU A 51 16.08 -0.49 10.32
CA GLU A 51 15.06 -1.37 9.77
C GLU A 51 13.86 -1.50 10.72
N LYS A 52 14.10 -1.76 12.01
CA LYS A 52 13.03 -1.80 13.03
C LYS A 52 12.26 -0.48 13.10
N LYS A 53 12.96 0.66 13.13
CA LYS A 53 12.32 1.98 13.14
C LYS A 53 11.47 2.23 11.89
N ASN A 54 11.96 1.82 10.73
CA ASN A 54 11.23 1.96 9.47
C ASN A 54 9.98 1.06 9.45
N LEU A 55 10.08 -0.18 9.92
CA LEU A 55 8.95 -1.09 10.04
C LEU A 55 7.90 -0.57 11.03
N GLU A 56 8.32 -0.05 12.17
CA GLU A 56 7.42 0.58 13.15
C GLU A 56 6.73 1.82 12.55
N ALA A 57 7.48 2.69 11.88
CA ALA A 57 6.92 3.86 11.22
C ALA A 57 5.93 3.47 10.11
N LEU A 58 6.25 2.44 9.33
CA LEU A 58 5.36 1.91 8.29
C LEU A 58 4.09 1.32 8.90
N ALA A 59 4.18 0.56 9.99
CA ALA A 59 3.04 0.02 10.70
C ALA A 59 2.13 1.12 11.29
N VAL A 60 2.72 2.17 11.86
CA VAL A 60 1.96 3.33 12.38
C VAL A 60 1.24 4.04 11.24
N LYS A 61 1.90 4.29 10.11
CA LYS A 61 1.31 4.91 8.93
C LYS A 61 0.19 4.06 8.34
N GLN A 62 0.40 2.76 8.22
CA GLN A 62 -0.63 1.83 7.73
C GLN A 62 -1.84 1.81 8.66
N ASN A 63 -1.64 1.80 9.98
CA ASN A 63 -2.73 1.85 10.95
C ASN A 63 -3.51 3.18 10.86
N GLN A 64 -2.80 4.30 10.68
CA GLN A 64 -3.45 5.61 10.47
C GLN A 64 -4.31 5.61 9.19
N ILE A 65 -3.79 5.10 8.07
CA ILE A 65 -4.55 5.00 6.82
C ILE A 65 -5.76 4.09 6.99
N ASN A 66 -5.58 2.91 7.60
CA ASN A 66 -6.68 1.97 7.82
C ASN A 66 -7.80 2.59 8.67
N LYS A 67 -7.45 3.37 9.71
CA LYS A 67 -8.44 4.12 10.51
C LYS A 67 -9.18 5.16 9.67
N VAL A 68 -8.46 5.97 8.90
CA VAL A 68 -9.07 6.98 8.02
C VAL A 68 -9.99 6.34 6.99
N SER A 69 -9.58 5.22 6.38
CA SER A 69 -10.42 4.47 5.45
C SER A 69 -11.67 3.90 6.12
N ALA A 70 -11.54 3.32 7.32
CA ALA A 70 -12.68 2.80 8.07
C ALA A 70 -13.67 3.90 8.45
N ASP A 71 -13.17 5.07 8.89
CA ASP A 71 -14.02 6.22 9.20
C ASP A 71 -14.72 6.78 7.95
N TYR A 72 -14.02 6.86 6.82
CA TYR A 72 -14.61 7.29 5.55
C TYR A 72 -15.74 6.37 5.08
N GLU A 73 -15.52 5.05 5.11
CA GLU A 73 -16.55 4.07 4.73
C GLU A 73 -17.76 4.12 5.67
N ARG A 74 -17.55 4.35 6.97
CA ARG A 74 -18.66 4.52 7.93
C ARG A 74 -19.49 5.76 7.62
N VAL A 75 -18.86 6.93 7.42
CA VAL A 75 -19.56 8.17 7.07
C VAL A 75 -20.31 8.03 5.75
N LYS A 76 -19.69 7.38 4.76
CA LYS A 76 -20.33 7.09 3.48
C LYS A 76 -21.56 6.21 3.66
N ALA A 77 -21.48 5.15 4.43
CA ALA A 77 -22.64 4.28 4.73
C ALA A 77 -23.77 5.04 5.44
N GLU A 78 -23.45 5.89 6.43
CA GLU A 78 -24.42 6.75 7.09
C GLU A 78 -25.10 7.73 6.12
N GLN A 79 -24.33 8.34 5.20
CA GLN A 79 -24.87 9.22 4.18
C GLN A 79 -25.72 8.46 3.15
N SER A 80 -25.27 7.31 2.66
CA SER A 80 -26.02 6.46 1.73
C SER A 80 -27.38 6.07 2.30
N THR A 81 -27.42 5.60 3.56
CA THR A 81 -28.70 5.27 4.22
C THR A 81 -29.60 6.49 4.43
N LYS A 82 -29.03 7.69 4.62
CA LYS A 82 -29.81 8.94 4.71
C LYS A 82 -30.35 9.39 3.35
N VAL A 83 -29.56 9.27 2.29
CA VAL A 83 -29.98 9.61 0.91
C VAL A 83 -31.07 8.67 0.43
N GLU A 84 -30.99 7.37 0.72
CA GLU A 84 -32.08 6.42 0.41
C GLU A 84 -33.40 6.81 1.08
N ARG A 85 -33.38 7.45 2.26
CA ARG A 85 -34.59 7.93 2.95
C ARG A 85 -35.11 9.27 2.45
N ILE A 86 -34.38 9.99 1.60
CA ILE A 86 -34.87 11.25 1.00
C ILE A 86 -35.44 10.94 -0.40
N THR A 87 -36.53 10.19 -0.44
CA THR A 87 -37.43 10.18 -1.60
C THR A 87 -38.30 11.42 -1.52
N ARG A 88 -37.98 12.46 -2.28
CA ARG A 88 -38.85 13.64 -2.40
C ARG A 88 -40.06 13.28 -3.25
N GLU A 89 -41.25 13.35 -2.66
CA GLU A 89 -42.49 13.31 -3.43
C GLU A 89 -42.58 14.58 -4.27
N VAL A 90 -42.30 14.46 -5.56
CA VAL A 90 -42.56 15.51 -6.54
C VAL A 90 -44.02 15.41 -6.97
N GLN A 91 -44.76 16.52 -6.91
CA GLN A 91 -46.11 16.56 -7.46
C GLN A 91 -46.03 16.40 -8.99
N LYS A 92 -46.63 15.33 -9.51
CA LYS A 92 -46.72 15.11 -10.95
C LYS A 92 -47.77 16.06 -11.54
N ILE A 93 -47.33 17.15 -12.14
CA ILE A 93 -48.20 18.02 -12.94
C ILE A 93 -48.46 17.32 -14.28
N VAL A 94 -49.71 16.93 -14.54
CA VAL A 94 -50.13 16.32 -15.81
C VAL A 94 -50.73 17.43 -16.69
N GLU A 95 -49.94 18.00 -17.60
CA GLU A 95 -50.40 19.12 -18.44
C GLU A 95 -51.47 18.72 -19.48
N ARG A 96 -51.46 17.48 -19.97
CA ARG A 96 -52.44 16.98 -20.94
C ARG A 96 -52.77 15.51 -20.67
N PRO A 97 -53.94 15.19 -20.09
CA PRO A 97 -54.38 13.81 -19.99
C PRO A 97 -54.69 13.26 -21.39
N VAL A 98 -54.00 12.19 -21.79
CA VAL A 98 -54.37 11.41 -22.97
C VAL A 98 -55.51 10.49 -22.55
N TYR A 99 -56.72 10.75 -23.02
CA TYR A 99 -57.87 9.88 -22.79
C TYR A 99 -57.68 8.60 -23.60
N LEU A 100 -57.53 7.48 -22.91
CA LEU A 100 -57.48 6.15 -23.52
C LEU A 100 -58.85 5.86 -24.13
N ASN A 101 -58.89 5.49 -25.41
CA ASN A 101 -60.11 5.30 -26.22
C ASN A 101 -60.88 4.01 -25.82
N ARG A 102 -61.25 3.89 -24.54
CA ARG A 102 -61.94 2.72 -23.98
C ARG A 102 -63.43 2.95 -23.77
N CYS A 103 -63.89 4.20 -23.93
CA CYS A 103 -65.28 4.60 -23.72
C CYS A 103 -65.92 5.20 -24.99
N ILE A 104 -65.23 5.17 -26.14
CA ILE A 104 -65.79 5.63 -27.41
C ILE A 104 -65.84 4.42 -28.34
N ASP A 105 -67.05 3.91 -28.53
CA ASP A 105 -67.39 2.90 -29.51
C ASP A 105 -67.52 3.51 -30.91
N ASP A 106 -67.68 2.67 -31.94
CA ASP A 106 -67.71 3.12 -33.33
C ASP A 106 -68.84 4.15 -33.59
N ASP A 107 -69.98 4.02 -32.88
CA ASP A 107 -71.08 4.99 -32.93
C ASP A 107 -70.69 6.33 -32.29
N GLY A 108 -69.95 6.30 -31.17
CA GLY A 108 -69.39 7.49 -30.54
C GLY A 108 -68.40 8.23 -31.45
N VAL A 109 -67.55 7.49 -32.17
CA VAL A 109 -66.61 8.07 -33.16
C VAL A 109 -67.38 8.71 -34.32
N TYR A 110 -68.45 8.06 -34.80
CA TYR A 110 -69.29 8.59 -35.86
C TYR A 110 -69.96 9.92 -35.47
N GLN A 111 -70.52 10.01 -34.26
CA GLN A 111 -71.16 11.25 -33.78
C GLN A 111 -70.17 12.39 -33.59
N ILE A 112 -68.95 12.11 -33.11
CA ILE A 112 -67.91 13.14 -33.01
C ILE A 112 -67.51 13.66 -34.40
N ASN A 113 -67.33 12.77 -35.37
CA ASN A 113 -66.99 13.15 -36.74
C ASN A 113 -68.10 13.93 -37.44
N SER A 114 -69.38 13.67 -37.12
CA SER A 114 -70.50 14.43 -37.67
C SER A 114 -70.56 15.86 -37.11
N LEU A 115 -70.31 16.02 -35.80
CA LEU A 115 -70.23 17.32 -35.14
C LEU A 115 -69.04 18.16 -35.64
N ILE A 116 -67.88 17.53 -35.85
CA ILE A 116 -66.69 18.21 -36.42
C ILE A 116 -66.98 18.70 -37.84
N LYS A 117 -67.67 17.89 -38.67
CA LYS A 117 -68.05 18.31 -40.02
C LYS A 117 -69.05 19.47 -40.00
N ALA A 118 -70.04 19.44 -39.11
CA ALA A 118 -71.03 20.51 -38.98
C ALA A 118 -70.39 21.85 -38.52
N GLY A 119 -69.41 21.79 -37.61
CA GLY A 119 -68.68 22.97 -37.15
C GLY A 119 -67.71 23.58 -38.19
N ASN A 120 -67.24 22.79 -39.16
CA ASN A 120 -66.35 23.24 -40.24
C ASN A 120 -67.10 23.73 -41.50
N THR A 121 -68.44 23.68 -41.50
CA THR A 121 -69.28 24.19 -42.60
C THR A 121 -69.90 25.56 -42.31
N SER A 122 -69.30 26.35 -41.41
CA SER A 122 -69.63 27.77 -41.24
C SER A 122 -68.58 28.68 -41.84
#